data_AF-A0A258V4E7-F1
#
_entry.id   AF-A0A258V4E7-F1
#
_cell.length_a   1.000
_cell.length_b   1.000
_cell.length_c   1.000
_cell.angle_alpha   90.00
_cell.angle_beta   90.00
_cell.angle_gamma   90.00
#
_symmetry.space_group_name_H-M   'P 1'
#
loop_
_entity.id
_entity.type
_entity.pdbx_description
1 polymer ?
#
loop_
_entity_poly.entity_id
_entity_poly.type
_entity_poly.pdbx_seq_one_letter_code
_entity_poly.pdbx_strand_id
1 'polypeptide(L)'
;MARDTYHNRLREKAILISRAFKAVLFGVPERFLARLATRWILRWLFLGPDGKPHRAGRIVLRDLGQFCGATNKTIFHADPHQLARREGRREVFVRICIMLNLDEYEVRKLMELDDGQ
;
A
#
# COMPACT_ATOMS: atom_id res chain seq x y z
N MET A 1 -20.17 -34.34 -36.16
CA MET A 1 -20.75 -34.46 -34.80
C MET A 1 -19.72 -34.38 -33.65
N ALA A 2 -18.41 -34.67 -33.84
CA ALA A 2 -17.43 -34.65 -32.73
C ALA A 2 -16.86 -33.25 -32.35
N ARG A 3 -17.03 -32.23 -33.19
CA ARG A 3 -16.51 -30.86 -32.94
C ARG A 3 -17.35 -30.07 -31.94
N ASP A 4 -18.67 -30.26 -31.92
CA ASP A 4 -19.59 -29.56 -31.00
C ASP A 4 -19.39 -29.95 -29.53
N THR A 5 -19.12 -31.23 -29.27
CA THR A 5 -18.87 -31.73 -27.90
C THR A 5 -17.54 -31.27 -27.32
N TYR A 6 -16.57 -30.86 -28.15
CA TYR A 6 -15.31 -30.26 -27.68
C TYR A 6 -15.50 -28.80 -27.27
N HIS A 7 -16.22 -28.01 -28.08
CA HIS A 7 -16.54 -26.62 -27.76
C HIS A 7 -17.47 -26.48 -26.54
N ASN A 8 -18.40 -27.43 -26.34
CA ASN A 8 -19.24 -27.44 -25.13
C ASN A 8 -18.41 -27.66 -23.86
N ARG A 9 -17.44 -28.58 -23.88
CA ARG A 9 -16.57 -28.84 -22.72
C ARG A 9 -15.66 -27.66 -22.38
N LEU A 10 -15.21 -26.90 -23.39
CA LEU A 10 -14.45 -25.67 -23.17
C LEU A 10 -15.31 -24.58 -22.52
N ARG A 11 -16.57 -24.44 -22.97
CA ARG A 11 -17.53 -23.51 -22.36
C ARG A 11 -17.84 -23.87 -20.92
N GLU A 12 -18.09 -25.15 -20.62
CA GLU A 12 -18.33 -25.61 -19.24
C GLU A 12 -17.15 -25.31 -18.31
N LYS A 13 -15.92 -25.59 -18.77
CA LYS A 13 -14.71 -25.26 -18.02
C LYS A 13 -14.56 -23.75 -17.78
N ALA A 14 -14.82 -22.93 -18.82
CA ALA A 14 -14.76 -21.48 -18.69
C ALA A 14 -15.81 -20.94 -17.71
N ILE A 15 -17.02 -21.49 -17.72
CA ILE A 15 -18.11 -21.12 -16.80
C ILE A 15 -17.75 -21.50 -15.35
N LEU A 16 -17.17 -22.69 -15.13
CA LEU A 16 -16.72 -23.12 -13.81
C LEU A 16 -15.58 -22.25 -13.27
N ILE A 17 -14.59 -21.92 -14.11
CA ILE A 17 -13.49 -21.02 -13.74
C ILE A 17 -14.03 -19.62 -13.43
N SER A 18 -14.95 -19.11 -14.25
CA SER A 18 -15.60 -17.82 -14.03
C SER A 18 -16.36 -17.79 -12.70
N ARG A 19 -17.15 -18.83 -12.39
CA ARG A 19 -17.88 -18.95 -11.12
C ARG A 19 -16.95 -19.05 -9.92
N ALA A 20 -15.85 -19.81 -10.02
CA ALA A 20 -14.85 -19.91 -8.96
C ALA A 20 -14.15 -18.57 -8.74
N PHE A 21 -13.75 -17.89 -9.82
CA PHE A 21 -13.16 -16.56 -9.75
C PHE A 21 -14.13 -15.53 -9.14
N LYS A 22 -15.41 -15.56 -9.54
CA LYS A 22 -16.46 -14.70 -8.96
C LYS A 22 -16.71 -15.00 -7.49
N ALA A 23 -16.70 -16.27 -7.07
CA ALA A 23 -16.85 -16.64 -5.66
C ALA A 23 -15.67 -16.16 -4.80
N VAL A 24 -14.45 -16.23 -5.35
CA VAL A 24 -13.23 -15.74 -4.69
C VAL A 24 -13.17 -14.21 -4.66
N LEU A 25 -13.60 -13.52 -5.72
CA LEU A 25 -13.56 -12.05 -5.80
C LEU A 25 -14.77 -11.36 -5.15
N PHE A 26 -15.96 -11.96 -5.16
CA PHE A 26 -17.16 -11.35 -4.55
C PHE A 26 -17.49 -11.94 -3.16
N GLY A 27 -16.80 -13.00 -2.73
CA GLY A 27 -16.87 -13.53 -1.36
C GLY A 27 -15.95 -12.82 -0.37
N VAL A 28 -15.04 -11.97 -0.87
CA VAL A 28 -14.13 -11.17 -0.03
C VAL A 28 -14.85 -9.86 0.29
N PRO A 29 -15.12 -9.54 1.57
CA PRO A 29 -15.80 -8.29 1.93
C PRO A 29 -15.03 -7.10 1.34
N GLU A 30 -15.74 -6.12 0.75
CA GLU A 30 -15.15 -4.99 0.01
C GLU A 30 -13.98 -4.32 0.74
N ARG A 31 -14.06 -4.25 2.07
CA ARG A 31 -13.02 -3.67 2.94
C ARG A 31 -11.68 -4.39 2.84
N PHE A 32 -11.69 -5.69 2.54
CA PHE A 32 -10.51 -6.54 2.43
C PHE A 32 -9.89 -6.44 1.03
N LEU A 33 -10.71 -6.41 -0.03
CA LEU A 33 -10.25 -6.07 -1.38
C LEU A 33 -9.69 -4.66 -1.46
N ALA A 34 -10.37 -3.68 -0.86
CA ALA A 34 -9.90 -2.31 -0.79
C ALA A 34 -8.54 -2.21 -0.11
N ARG A 35 -8.31 -2.96 0.99
CA ARG A 35 -6.99 -3.03 1.63
C ARG A 35 -5.92 -3.64 0.75
N LEU A 36 -6.22 -4.75 0.06
CA LEU A 36 -5.26 -5.40 -0.83
C LEU A 36 -4.94 -4.54 -2.06
N ALA A 37 -5.97 -3.96 -2.67
CA ALA A 37 -5.84 -3.03 -3.79
C ALA A 37 -5.05 -1.79 -3.38
N THR A 38 -5.32 -1.21 -2.20
CA THR A 38 -4.56 -0.07 -1.67
C THR A 38 -3.09 -0.42 -1.52
N ARG A 39 -2.78 -1.58 -0.93
CA ARG A 39 -1.40 -2.05 -0.79
C ARG A 39 -0.72 -2.23 -2.15
N TRP A 40 -1.41 -2.81 -3.13
CA TRP A 40 -0.88 -3.00 -4.47
C TRP A 40 -0.63 -1.68 -5.21
N ILE A 41 -1.61 -0.75 -5.17
CA ILE A 41 -1.52 0.58 -5.79
C ILE A 41 -0.37 1.37 -5.17
N LEU A 42 -0.26 1.38 -3.83
CA LEU A 42 0.83 2.08 -3.15
C LEU A 42 2.20 1.51 -3.54
N ARG A 43 2.33 0.18 -3.61
CA ARG A 43 3.58 -0.46 -4.05
C ARG A 43 3.92 -0.09 -5.49
N TRP A 44 2.94 -0.11 -6.38
CA TRP A 44 3.13 0.29 -7.78
C TRP A 44 3.49 1.78 -7.90
N LEU A 45 2.90 2.64 -7.06
CA LEU A 45 3.10 4.09 -7.11
C LEU A 45 4.44 4.55 -6.53
N PHE A 46 4.95 3.87 -5.51
CA PHE A 46 6.14 4.30 -4.77
C PHE A 46 7.38 3.45 -5.02
N LEU A 47 7.23 2.17 -5.39
CA LEU A 47 8.33 1.22 -5.51
C LEU A 47 8.71 0.93 -6.97
N GLY A 48 9.99 0.73 -7.19
CA GLY A 48 10.52 0.22 -8.45
C GLY A 48 10.47 -1.31 -8.54
N PRO A 49 10.93 -1.88 -9.67
CA PRO A 49 11.00 -3.34 -9.88
C PRO A 49 11.86 -4.07 -8.85
N ASP A 50 12.80 -3.36 -8.23
CA ASP A 50 13.71 -3.83 -7.17
C ASP A 50 13.05 -3.85 -5.77
N GLY A 51 11.78 -3.44 -5.67
CA GLY A 51 11.06 -3.33 -4.42
C GLY A 51 11.49 -2.17 -3.54
N LYS A 52 12.37 -1.29 -4.04
CA LYS A 52 12.83 -0.09 -3.33
C LYS A 52 12.09 1.14 -3.83
N PRO A 53 11.95 2.19 -3.01
CA PRO A 53 11.33 3.42 -3.47
C PRO A 53 12.11 4.05 -4.61
N HIS A 54 11.47 4.34 -5.75
CA HIS A 54 12.11 5.08 -6.84
C HIS A 54 12.28 6.56 -6.47
N ARG A 55 13.05 7.33 -7.26
CA ARG A 55 13.42 8.73 -6.90
C ARG A 55 12.22 9.61 -6.53
N ALA A 56 11.19 9.65 -7.37
CA ALA A 56 9.98 10.42 -7.08
C ALA A 56 9.25 9.91 -5.82
N GLY A 57 9.16 8.59 -5.64
CA GLY A 57 8.57 7.99 -4.45
C GLY A 57 9.31 8.37 -3.18
N ARG A 58 10.65 8.44 -3.22
CA ARG A 58 11.47 8.91 -2.10
C ARG A 58 11.19 10.36 -1.72
N ILE A 59 11.09 11.25 -2.72
CA ILE A 59 10.80 12.67 -2.50
C ILE A 59 9.44 12.84 -1.81
N VAL A 60 8.41 12.16 -2.32
CA VAL A 60 7.06 12.24 -1.75
C VAL A 60 6.99 11.61 -0.36
N LEU A 61 7.61 10.44 -0.15
CA LEU A 61 7.63 9.79 1.17
C LEU A 61 8.38 10.63 2.21
N ARG A 62 9.43 11.34 1.80
CA ARG A 62 10.15 12.28 2.66
C ARG A 62 9.26 13.46 3.05
N ASP A 63 8.66 14.14 2.09
CA ASP A 63 7.75 15.27 2.34
C ASP A 63 6.58 14.86 3.25
N LEU A 64 6.01 13.68 2.99
CA LEU A 64 4.96 13.11 3.82
C LEU A 64 5.44 12.81 5.24
N GLY A 65 6.66 12.28 5.40
CA GLY A 65 7.28 12.03 6.69
C GLY A 65 7.44 13.32 7.51
N GLN A 66 7.88 14.41 6.87
CA GLN A 66 8.01 15.73 7.49
C GLN A 66 6.63 16.31 7.86
N PHE A 67 5.67 16.28 6.93
CA PHE A 67 4.30 16.76 7.18
C PHE A 67 3.62 16.04 8.35
N CYS A 68 3.82 14.73 8.45
CA CYS A 68 3.28 13.91 9.53
C CYS A 68 4.08 14.01 10.83
N GLY A 69 5.23 14.68 10.83
CA GLY A 69 6.11 14.78 11.99
C GLY A 69 6.74 13.44 12.39
N ALA A 70 6.87 12.51 11.44
CA ALA A 70 7.49 11.20 11.69
C ALA A 70 9.00 11.32 11.97
N THR A 71 9.65 12.36 11.43
CA THR A 71 11.05 12.72 11.65
C THR A 71 11.30 13.38 13.01
N ASN A 72 10.26 13.90 13.66
CA ASN A 72 10.43 14.66 14.88
C ASN A 72 10.67 13.73 16.08
N LYS A 73 11.69 14.05 16.89
CA LYS A 73 12.00 13.34 18.14
C LYS A 73 10.83 13.36 19.12
N THR A 74 10.05 14.44 19.11
CA THR A 74 8.81 14.58 19.90
C THR A 74 7.71 15.21 19.07
N ILE A 75 6.49 14.72 19.28
CA ILE A 75 5.26 15.25 18.69
C ILE A 75 4.47 16.08 19.71
N PHE A 76 5.00 16.23 20.93
CA PHE A 76 4.32 16.88 22.03
C PHE A 76 3.84 18.28 21.66
N HIS A 77 2.61 18.59 22.09
CA HIS A 77 2.02 19.90 21.98
C HIS A 77 1.20 20.16 23.24
N ALA A 78 1.26 21.39 23.76
CA ALA A 78 0.56 21.75 25.00
C ALA A 78 -0.96 21.62 24.88
N ASP A 79 -1.50 21.92 23.70
CA ASP A 79 -2.91 21.68 23.36
C ASP A 79 -3.15 20.19 23.01
N PRO A 80 -4.01 19.48 23.78
CA PRO A 80 -4.35 18.07 23.54
C PRO A 80 -4.97 17.80 22.16
N HIS A 81 -5.72 18.73 21.58
CA HIS A 81 -6.35 18.53 20.27
C HIS A 81 -5.30 18.51 19.16
N GLN A 82 -4.29 19.38 19.26
CA GLN A 82 -3.19 19.42 18.31
C GLN A 82 -2.28 18.21 18.46
N LEU A 83 -2.06 17.73 19.69
CA LEU A 83 -1.33 16.49 19.94
C LEU A 83 -2.04 15.29 19.28
N ALA A 84 -3.35 15.15 19.49
CA ALA A 84 -4.14 14.07 18.88
C ALA A 84 -4.09 14.10 17.34
N ARG A 85 -4.19 15.28 16.72
CA ARG A 85 -4.03 15.42 15.25
C ARG A 85 -2.64 15.04 14.78
N ARG A 86 -1.58 15.47 15.49
CA ARG A 86 -0.20 15.14 15.14
C ARG A 86 0.04 13.64 15.23
N GLU A 87 -0.45 13.00 16.29
CA GLU A 87 -0.31 11.56 16.47
C GLU A 87 -1.06 10.78 15.39
N GLY A 88 -2.30 11.17 15.07
CA GLY A 88 -3.06 10.54 13.99
C GLY A 88 -2.35 10.62 12.63
N ARG A 89 -1.74 11.77 12.31
CA ARG A 89 -0.94 11.91 11.07
C ARG A 89 0.29 11.02 11.06
N ARG A 90 1.00 10.93 12.19
CA ARG A 90 2.17 10.06 12.35
C ARG A 90 1.79 8.59 12.17
N GLU A 91 0.69 8.14 12.77
CA GLU A 91 0.19 6.77 12.63
C GLU A 91 -0.12 6.43 11.16
N VAL A 92 -0.73 7.36 10.41
CA VAL A 92 -1.02 7.18 8.98
C VAL A 92 0.27 6.97 8.19
N PHE A 93 1.31 7.77 8.44
CA PHE A 93 2.61 7.61 7.78
C PHE A 93 3.23 6.24 8.09
N VAL A 94 3.25 5.84 9.37
CA VAL A 94 3.77 4.52 9.80
C VAL A 94 3.03 3.39 9.09
N ARG A 95 1.70 3.48 8.99
CA ARG A 95 0.89 2.49 8.25
C ARG A 95 1.27 2.40 6.77
N ILE A 96 1.52 3.53 6.12
CA ILE A 96 1.96 3.55 4.71
C ILE A 96 3.32 2.85 4.58
N CYS A 97 4.28 3.14 5.45
CA CYS A 97 5.58 2.45 5.47
C CYS A 97 5.44 0.93 5.64
N ILE A 98 4.55 0.48 6.54
CA ILE A 98 4.23 -0.95 6.72
C ILE A 98 3.63 -1.57 5.46
N MET A 99 2.70 -0.88 4.78
CA MET A 99 2.09 -1.39 3.53
C MET A 99 3.11 -1.52 2.39
N LEU A 100 4.04 -0.56 2.32
CA LEU A 100 5.16 -0.59 1.38
C LEU A 100 6.20 -1.65 1.75
N ASN A 101 6.18 -2.17 2.98
CA ASN A 101 7.15 -3.11 3.52
C ASN A 101 8.58 -2.53 3.51
N LEU A 102 8.68 -1.25 3.88
CA LEU A 102 9.96 -0.57 4.05
C LEU A 102 10.57 -1.02 5.38
N ASP A 103 11.83 -1.44 5.32
CA ASP A 103 12.60 -1.74 6.52
C ASP A 103 12.90 -0.46 7.32
N GLU A 104 13.13 -0.58 8.62
CA GLU A 104 13.44 0.57 9.47
C GLU A 104 14.69 1.31 8.97
N TYR A 105 15.67 0.58 8.45
CA TYR A 105 16.85 1.16 7.81
C TYR A 105 16.49 1.99 6.57
N GLU A 106 15.59 1.50 5.71
CA GLU A 106 15.15 2.25 4.52
C GLU A 106 14.37 3.50 4.91
N VAL A 107 13.47 3.41 5.90
CA VAL A 107 12.75 4.57 6.43
C VAL A 107 13.73 5.58 7.00
N ARG A 108 14.70 5.14 7.81
CA ARG A 108 15.70 6.02 8.39
C ARG A 108 16.55 6.71 7.32
N LYS A 109 17.02 5.96 6.31
CA LYS A 109 17.73 6.53 5.16
C LYS A 109 16.91 7.55 4.38
N LEU A 110 15.59 7.36 4.26
CA LEU A 110 14.71 8.35 3.63
C LEU A 110 14.64 9.66 4.43
N MET A 111 14.72 9.56 5.77
CA MET A 111 14.64 10.70 6.69
C MET A 111 16.00 11.41 6.87
N GLU A 112 17.10 10.67 6.93
CA GLU A 112 18.47 11.19 7.15
C GLU A 112 19.05 11.97 5.95
N LEU A 113 18.49 11.79 4.74
CA LEU A 113 18.90 12.52 3.53
C LEU A 113 18.66 14.05 3.59
N ASP A 114 18.21 14.60 4.73
CA ASP A 114 18.02 16.04 4.98
C ASP A 114 18.91 16.63 6.08
N ASP A 115 19.50 15.82 6.98
CA ASP A 115 20.32 16.35 8.08
C ASP A 115 21.75 16.77 7.62
N GLY A 116 21.99 16.77 6.30
CA GLY A 116 23.29 16.96 5.67
C GLY A 116 23.42 18.21 4.79
N GLN A 117 22.63 19.26 5.02
CA GLN A 117 22.82 20.59 4.41
C GLN A 117 22.71 21.72 5.42
#